data_AF-A0A4Q0PN51-F1
#
_entry.id   AF-A0A4Q0PN51-F1
#
_cell.length_a   1.000
_cell.length_b   1.000
_cell.length_c   1.000
_cell.angle_alpha   90.00
_cell.angle_beta   90.00
_cell.angle_gamma   90.00
#
_symmetry.space_group_name_H-M   'P 1'
#
loop_
_entity.id
_entity.type
_entity.pdbx_description
1 polymer ?
#
loop_
_entity_poly.entity_id
_entity_poly.type
_entity_poly.pdbx_seq_one_letter_code
_entity_poly.pdbx_strand_id
1 'polypeptide(L)' 'MVLSAAFHLLSDYRVDLFQVAEKEFGKNIPEKCRIGIKGEGYNGGVVFPQKEIKSWIELRCKIMKQIN' A
#
# COMPACT_ATOMS: atom_id res chain seq x y z
N MET A 1 14.48 -0.10 -3.59
CA MET A 1 13.71 0.75 -2.64
C MET A 1 12.31 0.20 -2.37
N VAL A 2 11.87 -0.86 -3.05
CA VAL A 2 10.62 -1.59 -2.79
C VAL A 2 10.85 -2.82 -1.96
N LEU A 3 12.02 -3.46 -2.01
CA LEU A 3 12.40 -4.41 -0.96
C LEU A 3 12.43 -3.73 0.41
N SER A 4 12.94 -2.49 0.49
CA SER A 4 12.84 -1.68 1.72
C SER A 4 11.40 -1.30 2.03
N ALA A 5 10.64 -0.67 1.12
CA ALA A 5 9.26 -0.28 1.42
C ALA A 5 8.36 -1.49 1.78
N ALA A 6 8.49 -2.63 1.08
CA ALA A 6 7.76 -3.87 1.34
C ALA A 6 8.23 -4.57 2.62
N PHE A 7 9.53 -4.63 2.89
CA PHE A 7 10.07 -5.12 4.17
C PHE A 7 9.64 -4.21 5.33
N HIS A 8 9.52 -2.91 5.10
CA HIS A 8 9.05 -1.95 6.10
C HIS A 8 7.53 -2.06 6.34
N LEU A 9 6.74 -2.26 5.28
CA LEU A 9 5.29 -2.53 5.32
C LEU A 9 4.96 -3.86 6.02
N LEU A 10 5.75 -4.91 5.77
CA LEU A 10 5.58 -6.24 6.35
C LEU A 10 6.15 -6.35 7.77
N SER A 11 7.26 -5.67 8.08
CA SER A 11 7.94 -5.73 9.38
C SER A 11 7.53 -4.60 10.33
N ASP A 12 6.54 -3.76 9.98
CA ASP A 12 6.11 -2.56 10.73
C ASP A 12 7.26 -1.57 11.03
N TYR A 13 8.35 -1.68 10.26
CA TYR A 13 9.58 -0.99 10.56
C TYR A 13 9.76 0.18 9.60
N ARG A 14 9.64 1.42 10.10
CA ARG A 14 9.91 2.70 9.42
C ARG A 14 8.92 3.20 8.35
N VAL A 15 7.89 2.45 7.94
CA VAL A 15 6.83 2.99 7.06
C VAL A 15 5.50 2.94 7.80
N ASP A 16 5.10 4.09 8.32
CA ASP A 16 3.79 4.27 8.94
C ASP A 16 2.70 4.24 7.85
N LEU A 17 1.93 3.17 7.85
CA LEU A 17 0.88 2.91 6.86
C LEU A 17 -0.27 3.91 6.96
N PHE A 18 -0.50 4.45 8.16
CA PHE A 18 -1.48 5.50 8.36
C PHE A 18 -1.04 6.79 7.71
N GLN A 19 0.23 7.19 7.83
CA GLN A 19 0.74 8.37 7.13
C GLN A 19 0.69 8.21 5.61
N VAL A 20 0.94 7.01 5.10
CA VAL A 20 0.80 6.72 3.66
C VAL A 20 -0.65 6.86 3.22
N ALA A 21 -1.60 6.35 4.00
CA ALA A 21 -3.02 6.51 3.71
C ALA A 21 -3.51 7.96 3.87
N GLU A 22 -3.05 8.68 4.90
CA GLU A 22 -3.37 10.10 5.14
C GLU A 22 -2.82 10.98 4.02
N LYS A 23 -1.63 10.70 3.51
CA LYS A 23 -1.07 11.44 2.36
C LYS A 23 -1.92 11.28 1.10
N GLU A 24 -2.52 10.11 0.91
CA GLU A 24 -3.31 9.80 -0.29
C GLU A 24 -4.78 10.24 -0.18
N PHE A 25 -5.41 10.02 0.98
CA PHE A 25 -6.83 10.22 1.22
C PHE A 25 -7.14 11.44 2.13
N GLY A 26 -6.12 12.07 2.70
CA GLY A 26 -6.29 13.11 3.72
C GLY A 26 -7.03 12.56 4.95
N LYS A 27 -8.02 13.33 5.42
CA LYS A 27 -8.88 12.93 6.55
C LYS A 27 -9.94 11.89 6.19
N ASN A 28 -10.08 11.54 4.91
CA ASN A 28 -11.12 10.64 4.40
C ASN A 28 -10.58 9.23 4.15
N ILE A 29 -9.76 8.72 5.07
CA ILE A 29 -9.24 7.36 4.96
C ILE A 29 -10.42 6.37 5.06
N PRO A 30 -10.56 5.45 4.11
CA PRO A 30 -11.61 4.43 4.18
C PRO A 30 -11.46 3.57 5.44
N GLU A 31 -12.57 3.26 6.11
CA GLU A 31 -12.61 2.40 7.30
C GLU A 31 -11.96 1.01 7.07
N LYS A 32 -12.01 0.54 5.82
CA LYS A 32 -11.24 -0.63 5.37
C LYS A 32 -10.26 -0.19 4.29
N CYS A 33 -9.18 0.48 4.68
CA CYS A 33 -8.14 0.92 3.76
C CYS A 33 -7.17 -0.23 3.46
N ARG A 34 -6.98 -0.56 2.19
CA ARG A 34 -6.09 -1.63 1.73
C ARG A 34 -5.00 -0.98 0.92
N ILE A 35 -3.78 -1.33 1.27
CA ILE A 35 -2.58 -0.79 0.68
C ILE A 35 -1.89 -1.95 -0.01
N GLY A 36 -1.79 -1.85 -1.32
CA GLY A 36 -1.09 -2.80 -2.17
C GLY A 36 0.29 -2.29 -2.55
N ILE A 37 1.22 -3.21 -2.78
CA ILE A 37 2.51 -2.91 -3.40
C ILE A 37 2.60 -3.69 -4.70
N LYS A 38 2.84 -2.99 -5.81
CA LYS A 38 3.11 -3.60 -7.13
C LYS A 38 4.56 -3.38 -7.54
N GLY A 39 5.06 -4.22 -8.46
CA GLY A 39 6.40 -4.10 -9.05
C GLY A 39 7.53 -4.81 -8.29
N GLU A 40 8.77 -4.60 -8.72
CA GLU A 40 9.96 -5.29 -8.20
C GLU A 40 11.10 -4.30 -7.87
N GLY A 41 11.91 -4.65 -6.86
CA GLY A 41 13.22 -4.02 -6.65
C GLY A 41 13.16 -2.53 -6.27
N TYR A 42 13.47 -1.62 -7.19
CA TYR A 42 13.36 -0.17 -7.00
C TYR A 42 12.17 0.44 -7.76
N ASN A 43 11.53 -0.34 -8.64
CA ASN A 43 10.50 0.09 -9.58
C ASN A 43 9.08 -0.29 -9.13
N GLY A 44 8.90 -0.53 -7.83
CA GLY A 44 7.58 -0.81 -7.29
C GLY A 44 6.93 0.45 -6.72
N GLY A 45 5.60 0.40 -6.65
CA GLY A 45 4.78 1.52 -6.22
C GLY A 45 3.70 1.06 -5.25
N VAL A 46 3.22 2.02 -4.46
CA VAL A 46 2.04 1.85 -3.61
C VAL A 46 0.80 2.04 -4.46
N VAL A 47 -0.19 1.18 -4.25
CA VAL A 47 -1.50 1.26 -4.90
C VAL A 47 -2.62 1.06 -3.90
N PHE A 48 -3.78 1.60 -4.21
CA PHE A 48 -4.95 1.52 -3.35
C PHE A 48 -6.10 0.89 -4.14
N PRO A 49 -6.37 -0.41 -3.99
CA PRO A 49 -7.39 -1.12 -4.76
C PRO A 49 -8.77 -0.47 -4.72
N GLN A 50 -9.15 0.10 -3.56
CA GLN A 50 -10.42 0.81 -3.39
C GLN A 50 -10.51 2.08 -4.24
N LYS A 51 -9.39 2.76 -4.47
CA LYS A 51 -9.32 3.98 -5.28
C LYS A 51 -9.26 3.64 -6.77
N GLU A 52 -8.52 2.60 -7.12
CA GLU A 52 -8.37 2.17 -8.51
C GLU A 52 -9.58 1.36 -9.03
N ILE A 53 -10.52 0.99 -8.16
CA ILE A 53 -11.71 0.17 -8.48
C ILE A 53 -11.29 -1.11 -9.22
N LYS A 54 -10.16 -1.68 -8.79
CA LYS A 54 -9.54 -2.87 -9.37
C LYS A 54 -9.18 -3.84 -8.27
N SER A 55 -9.28 -5.12 -8.57
CA SER A 55 -8.78 -6.14 -7.67
C SER A 55 -7.25 -6.07 -7.60
N TRP A 56 -6.69 -6.57 -6.50
CA TRP A 56 -5.25 -6.64 -6.28
C TRP A 56 -4.51 -7.48 -7.33
N ILE A 57 -5.19 -8.46 -7.94
CA ILE A 57 -4.67 -9.28 -9.03
C ILE A 57 -4.50 -8.42 -10.29
N GLU A 58 -5.52 -7.62 -10.64
CA GLU A 58 -5.48 -6.71 -11.78
C GLU A 58 -4.41 -5.63 -11.61
N LEU A 59 -4.16 -5.21 -10.38
CA LEU A 59 -3.09 -4.27 -10.04
C LEU A 59 -1.70 -4.91 -9.97
N ARG A 60 -1.61 -6.23 -10.18
CA ARG A 60 -0.38 -7.04 -10.04
C ARG A 60 0.30 -6.78 -8.70
N CYS A 61 -0.50 -6.64 -7.64
CA CYS A 61 -0.01 -6.47 -6.28
C CYS A 61 0.68 -7.75 -5.84
N LYS A 62 1.89 -7.63 -5.32
CA LYS A 62 2.62 -8.74 -4.70
C LYS A 62 2.29 -8.88 -3.23
N ILE A 63 2.05 -7.76 -2.55
CA ILE A 63 1.74 -7.70 -1.13
C ILE A 63 0.52 -6.80 -0.95
N MET A 64 -0.34 -7.17 -0.02
CA MET A 64 -1.48 -6.37 0.42
C MET A 64 -1.55 -6.39 1.95
N LYS A 65 -1.78 -5.22 2.54
CA LYS A 65 -2.11 -5.09 3.96
C LYS A 65 -3.37 -4.24 4.08
N GLN A 66 -4.26 -4.62 4.98
CA GLN A 66 -5.39 -3.78 5.38
C GLN A 66 -5.01 -3.08 6.69
N ILE A 67 -5.26 -1.79 6.77
CA ILE A 67 -5.19 -1.02 8.01
C ILE A 67 -6.61 -0.77 8.51
N ASN A 68 -6.78 -0.88 9.83
CA ASN A 68 -8.00 -0.55 10.58
C ASN A 68 -7.70 0.66 11.45
#